data_AF-I1LIN6-F1
#
_entry.id   AF-I1LIN6-F1
#
_cell.length_a   1.000
_cell.length_b   1.000
_cell.length_c   1.000
_cell.angle_alpha   90.00
_cell.angle_beta   90.00
_cell.angle_gamma   90.00
#
_symmetry.space_group_name_H-M   'P 1'
#
loop_
_entity.id
_entity.type
_entity.pdbx_description
1 polymer ?
#
loop_
_entity_poly.entity_id
_entity_poly.type
_entity_poly.pdbx_seq_one_letter_code
_entity_poly.pdbx_strand_id
1 'polypeptide(L)'
;MDDMLQIRCKNPTLCSKEGTKVVLTDLNHNNQTDFVLSSRAFAGMAQKGMGQQILKLGIAEIEYKRVPCDYKNQNLAVRVEESSKKPDYLAIKFLYQGGQTEIVAVDVAQVGSSNWSFMSRNHGAVWDTSRVPQGALQFRLVVTAGYDGKWIWAKKVLPADWKNGLIYDSGLQITDIAQEACSPCDDGT
;
A
#
# COMPACT_ATOMS: atom_id res chain seq x y z
N MET A 1 -1.23 2.68 -2.97
CA MET A 1 -1.02 3.36 -1.68
C MET A 1 -1.65 2.36 -0.76
N ASP A 2 -0.84 1.44 -0.23
CA ASP A 2 -1.30 0.34 0.62
C ASP A 2 -0.76 0.61 2.03
N ASP A 3 -0.84 1.86 2.48
CA ASP A 3 -0.33 2.27 3.78
C ASP A 3 -1.30 1.86 4.87
N MET A 4 -0.80 1.16 5.88
CA MET A 4 -1.58 0.83 7.07
C MET A 4 -1.32 1.83 8.19
N LEU A 5 -2.41 2.32 8.76
CA LEU A 5 -2.40 3.19 9.93
C LEU A 5 -3.07 2.50 11.11
N GLN A 6 -2.50 2.66 12.30
CA GLN A 6 -3.21 2.47 13.55
C GLN A 6 -3.88 3.79 13.91
N ILE A 7 -5.20 3.82 13.99
CA ILE A 7 -5.98 5.03 14.32
C ILE A 7 -6.71 4.80 15.64
N ARG A 8 -6.63 5.76 16.55
CA ARG A 8 -7.32 5.74 17.85
C ARG A 8 -8.06 7.05 18.06
N CYS A 9 -9.29 6.98 18.57
CA CYS A 9 -10.00 8.18 18.99
C CYS A 9 -9.67 8.58 20.44
N LYS A 10 -9.73 9.88 20.74
CA LYS A 10 -9.19 10.44 21.99
C LYS A 10 -10.12 10.36 23.20
N ASN A 11 -11.43 10.20 23.01
CA ASN A 11 -12.39 10.20 24.13
C ASN A 11 -12.28 8.89 24.95
N PRO A 12 -11.72 8.90 26.17
CA PRO A 12 -11.44 7.67 26.92
C PRO A 12 -12.70 6.95 27.41
N THR A 13 -13.86 7.61 27.41
CA THR A 13 -15.14 7.00 27.82
C THR A 13 -15.78 6.17 26.71
N LEU A 14 -15.42 6.45 25.45
CA LEU A 14 -15.98 5.80 24.27
C LEU A 14 -14.94 4.97 23.51
N CYS A 15 -13.69 5.42 23.51
CA CYS A 15 -12.62 4.90 22.69
C CYS A 15 -11.82 3.82 23.41
N SER A 16 -11.40 2.81 22.65
CA SER A 16 -10.42 1.83 23.11
C SER A 16 -9.02 2.43 23.10
N LYS A 17 -8.13 1.95 23.99
CA LYS A 17 -6.72 2.36 23.97
C LYS A 17 -5.95 1.80 22.77
N GLU A 18 -6.41 0.68 22.21
CA GLU A 18 -5.77 0.04 21.05
C GLU A 18 -6.11 0.77 19.75
N GLY A 19 -7.37 1.19 19.58
CA GLY A 19 -7.85 1.76 18.32
C GLY A 19 -8.09 0.69 17.26
N THR A 20 -7.95 1.05 15.99
CA THR A 20 -8.21 0.18 14.84
C THR A 20 -7.12 0.31 13.78
N LYS A 21 -6.86 -0.77 13.03
CA LYS A 21 -5.98 -0.74 11.86
C LYS A 21 -6.79 -0.47 10.60
N VAL A 22 -6.33 0.47 9.78
CA VAL A 22 -6.95 0.81 8.50
C VAL A 22 -5.91 0.80 7.39
N VAL A 23 -6.32 0.40 6.20
CA VAL A 23 -5.52 0.55 4.98
C VAL A 23 -6.05 1.75 4.22
N LEU A 24 -5.17 2.68 3.87
CA LEU A 24 -5.52 3.80 3.01
C LEU A 24 -5.76 3.29 1.60
N THR A 25 -6.89 3.65 1.01
CA THR A 25 -7.30 3.14 -0.31
C THR A 25 -7.66 4.25 -1.29
N ASP A 26 -7.93 5.46 -0.80
CA ASP A 26 -8.40 6.58 -1.59
C ASP A 26 -7.95 7.92 -0.97
N LEU A 27 -8.07 8.99 -1.74
CA LEU A 27 -7.78 10.35 -1.33
C LEU A 27 -9.08 11.11 -1.08
N ASN A 28 -9.23 11.66 0.12
CA ASN A 28 -10.27 12.62 0.42
C ASN A 28 -9.79 14.03 0.06
N HIS A 29 -10.49 14.71 -0.85
CA HIS A 29 -10.17 16.08 -1.28
C HIS A 29 -10.73 17.17 -0.33
N ASN A 30 -11.44 16.78 0.73
CA ASN A 30 -11.96 17.72 1.72
C ASN A 30 -10.89 18.02 2.80
N ASN A 31 -10.65 19.30 3.05
CA ASN A 31 -9.68 19.78 4.03
C ASN A 31 -10.23 19.90 5.47
N GLN A 32 -11.51 19.57 5.71
CA GLN A 32 -12.13 19.67 7.04
C GLN A 32 -11.81 18.48 7.96
N THR A 33 -11.40 17.35 7.39
CA THR A 33 -11.18 16.10 8.13
C THR A 33 -9.97 15.37 7.57
N ASP A 34 -9.10 14.90 8.47
CA ASP A 34 -7.89 14.16 8.08
C ASP A 34 -8.22 12.82 7.40
N PHE A 35 -9.22 12.08 7.91
CA PHE A 35 -9.59 10.76 7.40
C PHE A 35 -11.11 10.56 7.29
N VAL A 36 -11.54 9.93 6.20
CA VAL A 36 -12.89 9.37 6.05
C VAL A 36 -12.79 7.87 6.22
N LEU A 37 -13.32 7.36 7.33
CA LEU A 37 -13.25 5.94 7.67
C LEU A 37 -14.52 5.22 7.26
N SER A 38 -14.39 3.95 6.86
CA SER A 38 -15.56 3.07 6.76
C SER A 38 -16.27 2.96 8.11
N SER A 39 -17.58 2.74 8.13
CA SER A 39 -18.33 2.58 9.38
C SER A 39 -17.76 1.47 10.27
N ARG A 40 -17.21 0.42 9.67
CA ARG A 40 -16.52 -0.66 10.38
C ARG A 40 -15.26 -0.18 11.08
N ALA A 41 -14.42 0.58 10.38
CA ALA A 41 -13.21 1.14 10.97
C ALA A 41 -13.55 2.16 12.07
N PHE A 42 -14.50 3.06 11.80
CA PHE A 42 -14.91 4.08 12.78
C PHE A 42 -15.47 3.46 14.06
N ALA A 43 -16.36 2.47 13.93
CA ALA A 43 -16.86 1.70 15.07
C ALA A 43 -15.76 0.87 15.77
N GLY A 44 -14.76 0.42 15.01
CA GLY A 44 -13.63 -0.36 15.52
C GLY A 44 -12.71 0.41 16.46
N MET A 45 -12.77 1.74 16.49
CA MET A 45 -12.02 2.53 17.48
C MET A 45 -12.67 2.51 18.87
N ALA A 46 -13.96 2.19 18.96
CA ALA A 46 -14.71 2.23 20.22
C ALA A 46 -14.42 1.03 21.14
N GLN A 47 -14.76 1.20 22.41
CA GLN A 47 -14.80 0.11 23.38
C GLN A 47 -15.85 -0.94 22.99
N LYS A 48 -15.69 -2.15 23.52
CA LYS A 48 -16.63 -3.25 23.28
C LYS A 48 -18.06 -2.82 23.68
N GLY A 49 -18.99 -2.92 22.74
CA GLY A 49 -20.38 -2.50 22.93
C GLY A 49 -20.66 -1.02 22.66
N MET A 50 -19.63 -0.19 22.44
CA MET A 50 -19.77 1.26 22.21
C MET A 50 -19.79 1.65 20.72
N GLY A 51 -19.80 0.68 19.80
CA GLY A 51 -19.70 0.92 18.36
C GLY A 51 -20.84 1.77 17.79
N GLN A 52 -22.06 1.64 18.31
CA GLN A 52 -23.18 2.45 17.87
C GLN A 52 -23.10 3.89 18.42
N GLN A 53 -22.59 4.06 19.64
CA GLN A 53 -22.40 5.38 20.25
C GLN A 53 -21.38 6.20 19.46
N ILE A 54 -20.24 5.61 19.09
CA ILE A 54 -19.23 6.34 18.31
C ILE A 54 -19.76 6.70 16.92
N LEU A 55 -20.49 5.81 16.25
CA LEU A 55 -21.09 6.07 14.94
C LEU A 55 -22.04 7.28 14.97
N LYS A 56 -22.80 7.45 16.05
CA LYS A 56 -23.72 8.59 16.23
C LYS A 56 -22.99 9.93 16.37
N LEU A 57 -21.72 9.95 16.77
CA LEU A 57 -20.95 11.21 16.82
C LEU A 57 -20.68 11.77 15.42
N GLY A 58 -20.55 10.90 14.42
CA GLY A 58 -20.19 11.25 13.04
C GLY A 58 -18.72 11.69 12.87
N ILE A 59 -18.19 12.49 13.80
CA ILE A 59 -16.82 12.99 13.82
C ILE A 59 -16.21 12.71 15.18
N ALA A 60 -14.94 12.32 15.20
CA ALA A 60 -14.18 12.11 16.43
C ALA A 60 -12.76 12.66 16.28
N GLU A 61 -12.23 13.25 17.34
CA GLU A 61 -10.81 13.55 17.42
C GLU A 61 -10.00 12.26 17.51
N ILE A 62 -8.94 12.17 16.71
CA ILE A 62 -8.11 11.00 16.61
C ILE A 62 -6.63 11.34 16.79
N GLU A 63 -5.86 10.28 16.98
CA GLU A 63 -4.43 10.22 16.78
C GLU A 63 -4.16 8.97 15.92
N TYR A 64 -3.06 9.00 15.18
CA TYR A 64 -2.72 7.91 14.27
C TYR A 64 -1.21 7.76 14.14
N LYS A 65 -0.79 6.55 13.78
CA LYS A 65 0.58 6.26 13.39
C LYS A 65 0.62 5.26 12.25
N ARG A 66 1.60 5.39 11.37
CA ARG A 66 1.87 4.39 10.33
C ARG A 66 2.38 3.11 10.99
N VAL A 67 1.87 1.96 10.57
CA VAL A 67 2.26 0.64 11.09
C VAL A 67 2.56 -0.31 9.93
N PRO A 68 3.41 -1.34 10.12
CA PRO A 68 3.78 -2.24 9.04
C PRO A 68 2.62 -3.08 8.54
N CYS A 69 2.42 -3.12 7.22
CA CYS A 69 1.50 -4.04 6.55
C CYS A 69 2.03 -5.48 6.64
N ASP A 70 1.31 -6.34 7.34
CA ASP A 70 1.61 -7.78 7.43
C ASP A 70 0.61 -8.57 6.58
N TYR A 71 0.98 -8.83 5.33
CA TYR A 71 0.22 -9.67 4.41
C TYR A 71 0.67 -11.13 4.54
N LYS A 72 0.16 -11.82 5.57
CA LYS A 72 0.48 -13.23 5.82
C LYS A 72 0.12 -14.11 4.62
N ASN A 73 1.05 -14.96 4.21
CA ASN A 73 0.91 -15.90 3.10
C ASN A 73 0.60 -15.25 1.74
N GLN A 74 0.90 -13.96 1.58
CA GLN A 74 0.76 -13.24 0.32
C GLN A 74 2.10 -12.61 -0.04
N ASN A 75 2.56 -12.93 -1.24
CA ASN A 75 3.68 -12.21 -1.84
C ASN A 75 3.18 -10.91 -2.46
N LEU A 76 4.11 -9.99 -2.73
CA LEU A 76 3.87 -8.87 -3.62
C LEU A 76 3.31 -9.42 -4.94
N ALA A 77 2.16 -8.93 -5.36
CA ALA A 77 1.53 -9.36 -6.60
C ALA A 77 1.39 -8.19 -7.57
N VAL A 78 1.35 -8.50 -8.87
CA VAL A 78 1.15 -7.53 -9.94
C VAL A 78 -0.18 -7.80 -10.60
N ARG A 79 -1.10 -6.84 -10.49
CA ARG A 79 -2.36 -6.85 -11.23
C ARG A 79 -2.17 -6.08 -12.53
N VAL A 80 -2.60 -6.66 -13.65
CA VAL A 80 -2.71 -5.93 -14.92
C VAL A 80 -4.04 -5.18 -14.92
N GLU A 81 -4.00 -3.86 -15.02
CA GLU A 81 -5.22 -3.05 -15.00
C GLU A 81 -5.96 -3.15 -16.35
N GLU A 82 -7.29 -2.99 -16.29
CA GLU A 82 -8.19 -3.10 -17.45
C GLU A 82 -7.87 -2.10 -18.57
N SER A 83 -7.23 -0.98 -18.22
CA SER A 83 -6.80 0.05 -19.17
C SER A 83 -5.60 -0.37 -20.03
N SER A 84 -4.93 -1.48 -19.72
CA SER A 84 -3.82 -2.02 -20.51
C SER A 84 -4.28 -2.39 -21.92
N LYS A 85 -3.43 -2.15 -22.92
CA LYS A 85 -3.69 -2.45 -24.33
C LYS A 85 -2.46 -3.09 -24.94
N LYS A 86 -2.42 -4.41 -24.94
CA LYS A 86 -1.31 -5.15 -25.56
C LYS A 86 -1.29 -4.94 -27.09
N PRO A 87 -0.14 -4.70 -27.74
CA PRO A 87 1.20 -4.60 -27.16
C PRO A 87 1.64 -3.18 -26.78
N ASP A 88 0.80 -2.17 -26.97
CA ASP A 88 1.24 -0.77 -27.00
C ASP A 88 1.25 -0.07 -25.64
N TYR A 89 0.53 -0.61 -24.65
CA TYR A 89 0.36 0.03 -23.35
C TYR A 89 0.17 -1.00 -22.24
N LEU A 90 0.94 -0.84 -21.16
CA LEU A 90 0.85 -1.67 -19.96
C LEU A 90 0.61 -0.76 -18.76
N ALA A 91 -0.49 -1.00 -18.04
CA ALA A 91 -0.78 -0.40 -16.74
C ALA A 91 -0.91 -1.50 -15.70
N ILE A 92 -0.20 -1.36 -14.59
CA ILE A 92 -0.18 -2.35 -13.51
C ILE A 92 -0.37 -1.70 -12.15
N LYS A 93 -0.85 -2.50 -11.20
CA LYS A 93 -0.92 -2.16 -9.79
C LYS A 93 -0.18 -3.22 -8.98
N PHE A 94 0.69 -2.79 -8.08
CA PHE A 94 1.26 -3.68 -7.07
C PHE A 94 0.26 -3.86 -5.94
N LEU A 95 0.07 -5.11 -5.53
CA LEU A 95 -0.80 -5.51 -4.43
C LEU A 95 0.03 -6.18 -3.35
N TYR A 96 -0.48 -6.15 -2.12
CA TYR A 96 0.14 -6.81 -0.96
C TYR A 96 1.56 -6.30 -0.68
N GLN A 97 1.77 -5.00 -0.87
CA GLN A 97 3.03 -4.36 -0.53
C GLN A 97 3.22 -4.35 1.00
N GLY A 98 4.07 -5.23 1.52
CA GLY A 98 4.27 -5.38 2.97
C GLY A 98 5.24 -4.38 3.59
N GLY A 99 5.30 -4.40 4.92
CA GLY A 99 6.14 -3.52 5.72
C GLY A 99 5.59 -2.09 5.86
N GLN A 100 6.41 -1.16 6.32
CA GLN A 100 6.13 0.28 6.26
C GLN A 100 6.88 0.88 5.07
N THR A 101 6.55 0.41 3.88
CA THR A 101 7.34 0.68 2.68
C THR A 101 6.61 1.54 1.65
N GLU A 102 7.35 2.12 0.72
CA GLU A 102 6.80 2.75 -0.47
C GLU A 102 7.59 2.33 -1.72
N ILE A 103 6.90 1.92 -2.78
CA ILE A 103 7.52 1.76 -4.11
C ILE A 103 7.64 3.15 -4.74
N VAL A 104 8.86 3.62 -4.99
CA VAL A 104 9.10 4.98 -5.52
C VAL A 104 9.57 5.00 -6.98
N ALA A 105 10.01 3.87 -7.51
CA ALA A 105 10.33 3.71 -8.93
C ALA A 105 10.11 2.26 -9.38
N VAL A 106 9.72 2.10 -10.65
CA VAL A 106 9.44 0.82 -11.28
C VAL A 106 10.01 0.81 -12.68
N ASP A 107 10.81 -0.20 -13.00
CA ASP A 107 11.22 -0.49 -14.36
C ASP A 107 10.75 -1.89 -14.78
N VAL A 108 10.49 -2.03 -16.09
CA VAL A 108 10.07 -3.28 -16.72
C VAL A 108 11.04 -3.66 -17.84
N ALA A 109 11.30 -4.96 -17.98
CA ALA A 109 12.08 -5.52 -19.07
C ALA A 109 11.51 -6.87 -19.52
N GLN A 110 11.88 -7.31 -20.72
CA GLN A 110 11.71 -8.71 -21.10
C GLN A 110 12.59 -9.59 -20.20
N VAL A 111 12.08 -10.75 -19.79
CA VAL A 111 12.84 -11.74 -19.01
C VAL A 111 14.14 -12.11 -19.75
N GLY A 112 15.27 -12.00 -19.06
CA GLY A 112 16.60 -12.25 -19.60
C GLY A 112 17.24 -11.07 -20.34
N SER A 113 16.51 -9.97 -20.54
CA SER A 113 17.05 -8.74 -21.10
C SER A 113 17.63 -7.82 -20.03
N SER A 114 18.68 -7.07 -20.39
CA SER A 114 19.22 -5.96 -19.61
C SER A 114 18.64 -4.59 -20.03
N ASN A 115 17.75 -4.56 -21.03
CA ASN A 115 17.13 -3.34 -21.53
C ASN A 115 15.89 -2.99 -20.71
N TRP A 116 16.09 -2.17 -19.69
CA TRP A 116 15.04 -1.70 -18.79
C TRP A 116 14.34 -0.46 -19.34
N SER A 117 13.01 -0.45 -19.27
CA SER A 117 12.17 0.72 -19.53
C SER A 117 11.53 1.18 -18.24
N PHE A 118 11.61 2.48 -17.96
CA PHE A 118 10.92 3.04 -16.80
C PHE A 118 9.39 3.01 -16.98
N MET A 119 8.71 2.87 -15.85
CA MET A 119 7.27 3.07 -15.73
C MET A 119 6.98 4.36 -14.97
N SER A 120 5.91 5.05 -15.36
CA SER A 120 5.46 6.28 -14.73
C SER A 120 4.31 6.00 -13.76
N ARG A 121 4.30 6.66 -12.61
CA ARG A 121 3.15 6.66 -11.70
C ARG A 121 2.11 7.64 -12.23
N ASN A 122 0.90 7.15 -12.49
CA ASN A 122 -0.15 7.94 -13.13
C ASN A 122 -1.15 8.46 -12.09
N HIS A 123 -2.06 7.60 -11.63
CA HIS A 123 -3.03 7.92 -10.58
C HIS A 123 -3.03 6.84 -9.49
N GLY A 124 -3.07 7.28 -8.24
CA GLY A 124 -3.00 6.40 -7.08
C GLY A 124 -1.78 5.48 -7.10
N ALA A 125 -2.02 4.18 -7.20
CA ALA A 125 -1.01 3.12 -7.17
C ALA A 125 -0.72 2.49 -8.55
N VAL A 126 -1.21 3.09 -9.63
CA VAL A 126 -1.04 2.57 -10.99
C VAL A 126 0.27 3.06 -11.59
N TRP A 127 1.03 2.11 -12.12
CA TRP A 127 2.27 2.33 -12.87
C TRP A 127 2.03 1.95 -14.32
N ASP A 128 2.45 2.79 -15.26
CA ASP A 128 2.27 2.52 -16.68
C ASP A 128 3.47 2.81 -17.56
N THR A 129 3.45 2.23 -18.77
CA THR A 129 4.40 2.53 -19.83
C THR A 129 3.79 2.25 -21.20
N SER A 130 4.11 3.10 -22.18
CA SER A 130 3.82 2.87 -23.60
C SER A 130 4.98 2.20 -24.34
N ARG A 131 6.08 1.86 -23.65
CA ARG A 131 7.22 1.12 -24.20
C ARG A 131 7.25 -0.29 -23.65
N VAL A 132 6.19 -1.05 -23.95
CA VAL A 132 6.01 -2.41 -23.41
C VAL A 132 7.03 -3.36 -24.06
N PRO A 133 7.89 -4.03 -23.27
CA PRO A 133 8.80 -5.05 -23.82
C PRO A 133 8.02 -6.24 -24.39
N GLN A 134 8.60 -6.91 -25.38
CA GLN A 134 8.00 -8.13 -25.94
C GLN A 134 8.29 -9.36 -25.06
N GLY A 135 7.36 -10.31 -25.04
CA GLY A 135 7.52 -11.57 -24.31
C GLY A 135 7.15 -11.49 -22.82
N ALA A 136 7.64 -12.45 -22.03
CA ALA A 136 7.42 -12.46 -20.59
C ALA A 136 8.19 -11.32 -19.93
N LEU A 137 7.62 -10.73 -18.87
CA LEU A 137 8.13 -9.52 -18.25
C LEU A 137 8.67 -9.74 -16.83
N GLN A 138 9.74 -9.01 -16.53
CA GLN A 138 10.37 -8.88 -15.22
C GLN A 138 10.33 -7.41 -14.77
N PHE A 139 10.35 -7.19 -13.47
CA PHE A 139 10.29 -5.86 -12.87
C PHE A 139 11.43 -5.65 -11.89
N ARG A 140 11.94 -4.43 -11.82
CA ARG A 140 12.75 -3.98 -10.68
C ARG A 140 12.09 -2.75 -10.06
N LEU A 141 12.15 -2.69 -8.75
CA LEU A 141 11.45 -1.71 -7.92
C LEU A 141 12.46 -1.03 -7.01
N VAL A 142 12.35 0.28 -6.83
CA VAL A 142 12.98 0.95 -5.70
C VAL A 142 11.95 1.03 -4.59
N VAL A 143 12.28 0.45 -3.44
CA VAL A 143 11.43 0.42 -2.25
C VAL A 143 12.13 1.20 -1.14
N THR A 144 11.41 2.14 -0.51
CA THR A 144 11.91 2.91 0.63
C THR A 144 11.18 2.49 1.91
N ALA A 145 11.87 2.60 3.05
CA ALA A 145 11.31 2.44 4.39
C ALA A 145 11.80 3.58 5.29
N GLY A 146 11.49 4.83 4.90
CA GLY A 146 12.04 6.03 5.53
C GLY A 146 13.00 6.75 4.60
N TYR A 147 14.30 6.63 4.83
CA TYR A 147 15.31 7.45 4.14
C TYR A 147 15.98 6.76 2.96
N ASP A 148 16.36 5.48 3.10
CA ASP A 148 17.11 4.76 2.07
C ASP A 148 16.18 3.99 1.11
N GLY A 149 16.58 3.97 -0.16
CA GLY A 149 15.95 3.18 -1.21
C GLY A 149 16.72 1.88 -1.50
N LYS A 150 16.00 0.77 -1.57
CA LYS A 150 16.52 -0.56 -1.90
C LYS A 150 15.94 -1.06 -3.21
N TRP A 151 16.79 -1.62 -4.06
CA TRP A 151 16.34 -2.32 -5.26
C TRP A 151 15.81 -3.71 -4.93
N ILE A 152 14.61 -4.01 -5.42
CA ILE A 152 13.98 -5.31 -5.39
C ILE A 152 13.77 -5.78 -6.83
N TRP A 153 14.08 -7.04 -7.13
CA TRP A 153 14.01 -7.58 -8.47
C TRP A 153 13.05 -8.77 -8.57
N ALA A 154 11.93 -8.57 -9.24
CA ALA A 154 10.93 -9.57 -9.56
C ALA A 154 11.22 -10.20 -10.94
N LYS A 155 11.92 -11.33 -10.95
CA LYS A 155 12.61 -11.87 -12.15
C LYS A 155 11.70 -12.41 -13.25
N LYS A 156 10.47 -12.83 -12.94
CA LYS A 156 9.53 -13.39 -13.91
C LYS A 156 8.13 -13.31 -13.32
N VAL A 157 7.38 -12.27 -13.68
CA VAL A 157 6.06 -12.01 -13.08
C VAL A 157 4.95 -12.14 -14.11
N LEU A 158 5.00 -11.36 -15.19
CA LEU A 158 3.97 -11.44 -16.23
C LEU A 158 4.39 -12.42 -17.32
N PRO A 159 3.55 -13.41 -17.69
CA PRO A 159 3.79 -14.25 -18.85
C PRO A 159 3.62 -13.43 -20.14
N ALA A 160 4.12 -13.94 -21.27
CA ALA A 160 4.05 -13.23 -22.54
C ALA A 160 2.60 -12.91 -22.95
N ASP A 161 1.65 -13.76 -22.60
CA ASP A 161 0.21 -13.67 -22.86
C ASP A 161 -0.57 -13.12 -21.66
N TRP A 162 0.04 -12.25 -20.84
CA TRP A 162 -0.64 -11.59 -19.73
C TRP A 162 -1.99 -10.99 -20.15
N LYS A 163 -2.95 -11.02 -19.23
CA LYS A 163 -4.33 -10.60 -19.48
C LYS A 163 -4.75 -9.52 -18.50
N ASN A 164 -5.54 -8.59 -19.01
CA ASN A 164 -6.17 -7.56 -18.21
C ASN A 164 -7.01 -8.18 -17.08
N GLY A 165 -7.01 -7.53 -15.93
CA GLY A 165 -7.75 -7.93 -14.73
C GLY A 165 -7.12 -9.06 -13.91
N LEU A 166 -6.13 -9.78 -14.46
CA LEU A 166 -5.46 -10.88 -13.77
C LEU A 166 -4.37 -10.39 -12.81
N ILE A 167 -4.15 -11.19 -11.77
CA ILE A 167 -3.16 -10.98 -10.72
C ILE A 167 -2.07 -12.05 -10.85
N TYR A 168 -0.82 -11.62 -10.81
CA TYR A 168 0.36 -12.46 -10.97
C TYR A 168 1.26 -12.35 -9.74
N ASP A 169 1.59 -13.47 -9.14
CA ASP A 169 2.50 -13.55 -7.98
C ASP A 169 3.95 -13.24 -8.42
N SER A 170 4.65 -12.37 -7.69
CA SER A 170 6.06 -12.06 -7.96
C SER A 170 7.06 -12.98 -7.26
N GLY A 171 6.61 -13.77 -6.27
CA GLY A 171 7.44 -14.61 -5.41
C GLY A 171 8.24 -13.84 -4.36
N LEU A 172 8.00 -12.54 -4.21
CA LEU A 172 8.74 -11.65 -3.31
C LEU A 172 7.88 -11.24 -2.12
N GLN A 173 8.48 -11.24 -0.94
CA GLN A 173 7.89 -10.64 0.24
C GLN A 173 8.69 -9.39 0.64
N ILE A 174 7.97 -8.31 0.95
CA ILE A 174 8.56 -7.07 1.47
C ILE A 174 8.13 -6.94 2.93
N THR A 175 9.08 -6.74 3.83
CA THR A 175 8.81 -6.70 5.27
C THR A 175 9.54 -5.57 5.99
N ASP A 176 10.22 -4.70 5.25
CA ASP A 176 11.03 -3.61 5.80
C ASP A 176 10.14 -2.66 6.62
N ILE A 177 10.62 -2.28 7.81
CA ILE A 177 9.92 -1.39 8.75
C ILE A 177 10.68 -0.05 8.74
N ALA A 178 9.94 1.05 8.71
CA ALA A 178 10.56 2.36 8.70
C ALA A 178 11.28 2.60 10.02
N GLN A 179 12.53 3.06 9.96
CA GLN A 179 13.25 3.44 11.16
C GLN A 179 12.55 4.64 11.80
N GLU A 180 12.01 4.44 13.00
CA GLU A 180 11.44 5.55 13.78
C GLU A 180 12.59 6.46 14.23
N ALA A 181 12.56 7.74 13.84
CA ALA A 181 13.53 8.74 14.28
C ALA A 181 13.28 9.23 15.73
N CYS A 182 12.26 8.70 16.40
CA CYS A 182 11.91 9.06 17.75
C CYS A 182 12.64 8.15 18.74
N SER A 183 13.41 8.75 19.65
CA SER A 183 13.87 8.09 20.87
C SER A 183 12.68 7.48 21.63
N PRO A 184 12.87 6.39 22.40
CA PRO A 184 11.82 5.87 23.27
C PRO A 184 11.26 7.02 24.12
N CYS A 185 9.93 7.16 24.15
CA CYS A 185 9.34 7.99 25.19
C CYS A 185 9.72 7.34 26.53
N ASP A 186 10.34 8.11 27.43
CA ASP A 186 10.51 7.70 28.81
C ASP A 186 9.13 7.31 29.35
N ASP A 187 8.93 6.01 29.58
CA ASP A 187 7.83 5.52 30.41
C ASP A 187 8.20 5.89 31.86
N GLY A 188 8.04 7.18 32.17
CA GLY A 188 8.21 7.71 33.51
C GLY A 188 7.19 7.07 34.44
N THR A 189 7.65 6.14 35.28
CA THR A 189 7.04 5.80 36.58
C THR A 189 8.06 5.99 37.67
#